data_AF-A0A940R9J9-F1
#
_entry.id   AF-A0A940R9J9-F1
#
_cell.length_a   1.000
_cell.length_b   1.000
_cell.length_c   1.000
_cell.angle_alpha   90.00
_cell.angle_beta   90.00
_cell.angle_gamma   90.00
#
_symmetry.space_group_name_H-M   'P 1'
#
loop_
_entity.id
_entity.type
_entity.pdbx_description
1 polymer ?
#
loop_
_entity_poly.entity_id
_entity_poly.type
_entity_poly.pdbx_seq_one_letter_code
_entity_poly.pdbx_strand_id
1 'polypeptide(L)'
;MKRVLPKITAAILMATAVTACSGQKDTSNVSGSVEVLAPMNNAKSGYSLQFIELSGLDSLREVSGRFVRFFISPRIISDRLNGSAPQGRFIKNTDNKYIPANDMTQQMVTIYAHMQNLAQLDEDLGAAGVNHWPRDIGVGVRVAGGMKNNAFYDGKIDAMLFVPYDKADLPIAVNGGILAHEHFHSLFYKLVIKSAASGSTLSDVGTGSIHDRQSFLNAMGVVDSSLDADGEMRTRVEIGDVPTARPAALSERRVKNYYATAFMRGLNEGLADFWGWMYTGDPDFIATSLPSEKVNRTLKYSAETNGALALIPMGQLRSAASLYNQYAKADFDKYMLGMAYNIGTRYARVMKKLTEVSAEARSVDALAMRKEVAKWIIKSLPTFKDDFAKSSADGFYAPSQYIENLAKAIPDMNKAECEYLVGVINNTDSSKRACSEDGNTFKMVEAE
;
A
#
# COMPACT_ATOMS: atom_id res chain seq x y z
N MET A 1 33.33 27.59 -48.30
CA MET A 1 32.96 26.99 -46.99
C MET A 1 31.45 26.90 -46.69
N LYS A 2 30.56 27.75 -47.24
CA LYS A 2 29.10 27.75 -46.94
C LYS A 2 28.28 26.51 -47.40
N ARG A 3 28.85 25.56 -48.15
CA ARG A 3 28.16 24.33 -48.62
C ARG A 3 28.61 23.03 -47.96
N VAL A 4 29.60 23.09 -47.06
CA VAL A 4 30.18 21.89 -46.43
C VAL A 4 29.54 21.63 -45.06
N LEU A 5 29.23 22.70 -44.32
CA LEU A 5 28.63 22.62 -42.98
C LEU A 5 27.31 21.83 -42.92
N PRO A 6 26.33 22.03 -43.82
CA PRO A 6 25.06 21.29 -43.77
C PRO A 6 25.23 19.79 -44.02
N LYS A 7 26.22 19.40 -44.82
CA LYS A 7 26.52 17.99 -45.12
C LYS A 7 27.20 17.30 -43.94
N ILE A 8 28.07 18.02 -43.22
CA ILE A 8 28.68 17.53 -41.98
C ILE A 8 27.60 17.39 -40.89
N THR A 9 26.72 18.38 -40.73
CA THR A 9 25.63 18.29 -39.74
C THR A 9 24.66 17.15 -40.05
N ALA A 10 24.29 16.96 -41.33
CA ALA A 10 23.43 15.85 -41.75
C ALA A 10 24.10 14.48 -41.58
N ALA A 11 25.40 14.37 -41.86
CA ALA A 11 26.17 13.15 -41.64
C ALA A 11 26.32 12.82 -40.14
N ILE A 12 26.53 13.83 -39.30
CA ILE A 12 26.56 13.66 -37.84
C ILE A 12 25.18 13.24 -37.31
N LEU A 13 24.09 13.87 -37.77
CA LEU A 13 22.72 13.49 -37.39
C LEU A 13 22.33 12.10 -37.88
N MET A 14 22.76 11.69 -39.08
CA MET A 14 22.55 10.31 -39.55
C MET A 14 23.42 9.32 -38.78
N ALA A 15 24.68 9.66 -38.50
CA ALA A 15 25.57 8.78 -37.74
C ALA A 15 25.07 8.58 -36.29
N THR A 16 24.53 9.62 -35.64
CA THR A 16 23.90 9.50 -34.31
C THR A 16 22.56 8.77 -34.36
N ALA A 17 21.79 8.89 -35.46
CA ALA A 17 20.56 8.12 -35.63
C ALA A 17 20.80 6.62 -35.88
N VAL A 18 21.89 6.25 -36.57
CA VAL A 18 22.22 4.83 -36.84
C VAL A 18 22.85 4.14 -35.62
N THR A 19 23.64 4.85 -34.80
CA THR A 19 24.17 4.29 -33.54
C THR A 19 23.13 4.23 -32.41
N ALA A 20 22.07 5.03 -32.47
CA ALA A 20 20.96 4.98 -31.51
C ALA A 20 20.13 3.68 -31.57
N CYS A 21 20.20 2.93 -32.68
CA CYS A 21 19.44 1.69 -32.88
C CYS A 21 20.26 0.39 -32.71
N SER A 22 21.59 0.45 -32.52
CA SER A 22 22.44 -0.75 -32.48
C SER A 22 22.67 -1.36 -31.09
N GLY A 23 22.25 -0.69 -30.01
CA GLY A 23 22.63 -1.05 -28.63
C GLY A 23 21.82 -2.16 -27.94
N GLN A 24 20.81 -2.78 -28.59
CA GLN A 24 19.89 -3.69 -27.88
C GLN A 24 20.40 -5.13 -27.73
N LYS A 25 21.42 -5.56 -28.51
CA LYS A 25 21.95 -6.93 -28.41
C LYS A 25 22.67 -7.18 -27.07
N ASP A 26 23.35 -6.17 -26.53
CA ASP A 26 24.22 -6.33 -25.37
C ASP A 26 23.46 -6.49 -24.04
N THR A 27 22.18 -6.12 -23.95
CA THR A 27 21.38 -6.27 -22.73
C THR A 27 20.64 -7.61 -22.64
N SER A 28 20.49 -8.31 -23.77
CA SER A 28 19.66 -9.52 -23.87
C SER A 28 20.21 -10.74 -23.11
N ASN A 29 21.53 -10.77 -22.85
CA ASN A 29 22.22 -11.88 -22.19
C ASN A 29 22.72 -11.52 -20.78
N VAL A 30 22.31 -10.38 -20.23
CA VAL A 30 22.81 -9.91 -18.92
C VAL A 30 21.88 -10.42 -17.82
N SER A 31 22.43 -11.19 -16.89
CA SER A 31 21.77 -11.80 -15.73
C SER A 31 22.67 -11.70 -14.49
N GLY A 32 22.16 -12.05 -13.31
CA GLY A 32 22.88 -11.99 -12.04
C GLY A 32 22.79 -10.62 -11.35
N SER A 33 23.90 -10.15 -10.80
CA SER A 33 24.01 -8.82 -10.18
C SER A 33 24.58 -7.80 -11.17
N VAL A 34 23.94 -6.63 -11.28
CA VAL A 34 24.41 -5.52 -12.14
C VAL A 34 24.17 -4.17 -11.48
N GLU A 35 25.06 -3.21 -11.76
CA GLU A 35 24.87 -1.83 -11.33
C GLU A 35 24.04 -1.03 -12.34
N VAL A 36 22.94 -0.44 -11.87
CA VAL A 36 22.01 0.35 -12.69
C VAL A 36 21.73 1.69 -12.05
N LEU A 37 21.64 2.75 -12.85
CA LEU A 37 21.25 4.08 -12.38
C LEU A 37 19.75 4.13 -12.06
N ALA A 38 19.39 4.42 -10.81
CA ALA A 38 18.00 4.56 -10.37
C ALA A 38 17.77 5.80 -9.49
N PRO A 39 16.61 6.47 -9.58
CA PRO A 39 16.18 7.44 -8.58
C PRO A 39 15.89 6.73 -7.26
N MET A 40 16.61 7.11 -6.20
CA MET A 40 16.47 6.55 -4.87
C MET A 40 16.29 7.67 -3.83
N ASN A 41 15.42 7.44 -2.85
CA ASN A 41 15.26 8.35 -1.71
C ASN A 41 16.43 8.17 -0.73
N ASN A 42 17.10 9.25 -0.36
CA ASN A 42 18.20 9.22 0.60
C ASN A 42 17.85 9.81 1.98
N ALA A 43 16.55 9.93 2.30
CA ALA A 43 15.94 10.46 3.53
C ALA A 43 16.27 11.92 3.90
N LYS A 44 17.46 12.43 3.55
CA LYS A 44 17.94 13.77 3.93
C LYS A 44 17.74 14.82 2.85
N SER A 45 17.90 14.45 1.57
CA SER A 45 17.82 15.38 0.44
C SER A 45 16.77 14.98 -0.60
N GLY A 46 15.86 14.06 -0.25
CA GLY A 46 14.84 13.55 -1.16
C GLY A 46 15.41 12.53 -2.16
N TYR A 47 14.93 12.59 -3.41
CA TYR A 47 15.31 11.64 -4.45
C TYR A 47 16.52 12.13 -5.25
N SER A 48 17.48 11.24 -5.48
CA SER A 48 18.62 11.47 -6.38
C SER A 48 18.91 10.23 -7.22
N LEU A 49 19.52 10.43 -8.40
CA LEU A 49 20.00 9.32 -9.22
C LEU A 49 21.24 8.71 -8.59
N GLN A 50 21.22 7.40 -8.36
CA GLN A 50 22.29 6.64 -7.74
C GLN A 50 22.50 5.34 -8.51
N PHE A 51 23.75 4.93 -8.68
CA PHE A 51 24.04 3.57 -9.15
C PHE A 51 23.77 2.61 -8.00
N ILE A 52 22.88 1.64 -8.22
CA ILE A 52 22.49 0.62 -7.27
C ILE A 52 22.73 -0.76 -7.86
N GLU A 53 23.03 -1.74 -7.03
CA GLU A 53 23.08 -3.12 -7.46
C GLU A 53 21.66 -3.70 -7.53
N LEU A 54 21.26 -4.17 -8.71
CA LEU A 54 20.12 -5.07 -8.88
C LEU A 54 20.64 -6.50 -8.83
N SER A 55 20.18 -7.29 -7.86
CA SER A 55 20.63 -8.67 -7.67
C SER A 55 19.59 -9.69 -8.14
N GLY A 56 20.06 -10.90 -8.45
CA GLY A 56 19.18 -12.03 -8.80
C GLY A 56 18.35 -11.82 -10.07
N LEU A 57 18.84 -11.04 -11.04
CA LEU A 57 18.18 -10.87 -12.33
C LEU A 57 18.31 -12.14 -13.17
N ASP A 58 17.20 -12.58 -13.74
CA ASP A 58 17.22 -13.57 -14.82
C ASP A 58 17.46 -12.89 -16.17
N SER A 59 16.97 -11.65 -16.32
CA SER A 59 17.16 -10.83 -17.53
C SER A 59 17.13 -9.35 -17.23
N LEU A 60 18.24 -8.63 -17.52
CA LEU A 60 18.25 -7.17 -17.51
C LEU A 60 17.32 -6.58 -18.59
N ARG A 61 17.19 -7.27 -19.73
CA ARG A 61 16.31 -6.85 -20.82
C ARG A 61 14.85 -6.78 -20.39
N GLU A 62 14.40 -7.65 -19.48
CA GLU A 62 13.03 -7.63 -18.95
C GLU A 62 12.95 -7.05 -17.53
N VAL A 63 14.11 -6.67 -16.96
CA VAL A 63 14.28 -6.25 -15.56
C VAL A 63 13.56 -7.21 -14.61
N SER A 64 13.64 -8.51 -14.91
CA SER A 64 12.90 -9.55 -14.18
C SER A 64 13.87 -10.58 -13.62
N GLY A 65 13.48 -11.24 -12.53
CA GLY A 65 14.35 -12.15 -11.79
C GLY A 65 13.70 -12.64 -10.51
N ARG A 66 14.51 -12.94 -9.49
CA ARG A 66 14.10 -13.47 -8.19
C ARG A 66 12.97 -12.67 -7.51
N PHE A 67 12.97 -11.34 -7.67
CA PHE A 67 12.08 -10.46 -6.90
C PHE A 67 10.85 -9.97 -7.68
N VAL A 68 10.94 -9.81 -8.99
CA VAL A 68 9.87 -9.20 -9.79
C VAL A 68 9.73 -9.87 -11.15
N ARG A 69 8.49 -9.98 -11.61
CA ARG A 69 8.09 -10.27 -12.98
C ARG A 69 7.15 -9.18 -13.49
N PHE A 70 7.56 -8.49 -14.55
CA PHE A 70 6.80 -7.39 -15.11
C PHE A 70 5.84 -7.80 -16.24
N PHE A 71 4.71 -7.12 -16.32
CA PHE A 71 3.75 -7.23 -17.42
C PHE A 71 3.38 -5.84 -17.93
N ILE A 72 3.46 -5.60 -19.24
CA ILE A 72 3.09 -4.31 -19.84
C ILE A 72 1.63 -4.31 -20.28
N SER A 73 0.89 -3.27 -19.85
CA SER A 73 -0.54 -3.12 -20.11
C SER A 73 -1.32 -4.45 -19.97
N PRO A 74 -1.14 -5.17 -18.85
CA PRO A 74 -1.71 -6.51 -18.70
C PRO A 74 -3.23 -6.46 -18.68
N ARG A 75 -3.82 -7.62 -18.96
CA ARG A 75 -5.21 -7.95 -18.66
C ARG A 75 -5.27 -8.94 -17.51
N ILE A 76 -6.39 -8.99 -16.81
CA ILE A 76 -6.64 -10.04 -15.83
C ILE A 76 -7.44 -11.14 -16.53
N ILE A 77 -6.86 -12.34 -16.62
CA ILE A 77 -7.50 -13.52 -17.23
C ILE A 77 -7.38 -14.67 -16.24
N SER A 78 -8.52 -15.26 -15.84
CA SER A 78 -8.56 -16.36 -14.86
C SER A 78 -7.79 -16.04 -13.58
N ASP A 79 -8.05 -14.85 -13.01
CA ASP A 79 -7.40 -14.34 -11.79
C ASP A 79 -5.85 -14.29 -11.85
N ARG A 80 -5.29 -14.08 -13.04
CA ARG A 80 -3.86 -13.87 -13.24
C ARG A 80 -3.59 -12.70 -14.16
N LEU A 81 -2.45 -12.04 -13.98
CA LEU A 81 -1.95 -11.08 -14.96
C LEU A 81 -1.52 -11.81 -16.23
N ASN A 82 -2.02 -11.31 -17.36
CA ASN A 82 -1.67 -11.78 -18.68
C ASN A 82 -1.23 -10.57 -19.52
N GLY A 83 -0.01 -10.62 -20.03
CA GLY A 83 0.61 -9.58 -20.85
C GLY A 83 2.03 -9.98 -21.22
N SER A 84 2.61 -9.29 -22.20
CA SER A 84 4.03 -9.49 -22.54
C SER A 84 4.94 -8.86 -21.48
N ALA A 85 6.13 -9.44 -21.29
CA ALA A 85 7.17 -8.80 -20.50
C ALA A 85 7.62 -7.49 -21.21
N PRO A 86 7.62 -6.34 -20.51
CA PRO A 86 8.20 -5.12 -21.05
C PRO A 86 9.68 -5.29 -21.35
N GLN A 87 10.17 -4.51 -22.30
CA GLN A 87 11.54 -4.61 -22.79
C GLN A 87 12.29 -3.33 -22.41
N GLY A 88 13.14 -3.44 -21.40
CA GLY A 88 14.04 -2.40 -20.93
C GLY A 88 15.05 -2.00 -21.99
N ARG A 89 15.39 -0.71 -22.01
CA ARG A 89 16.40 -0.13 -22.89
C ARG A 89 17.47 0.53 -22.04
N PHE A 90 18.72 0.16 -22.25
CA PHE A 90 19.84 0.64 -21.44
C PHE A 90 20.97 1.17 -22.31
N ILE A 91 21.71 2.13 -21.77
CA ILE A 91 23.00 2.58 -22.25
C ILE A 91 24.04 2.03 -21.27
N LYS A 92 25.07 1.35 -21.78
CA LYS A 92 26.20 0.90 -20.96
C LYS A 92 27.26 2.00 -20.94
N ASN A 93 27.67 2.47 -19.77
CA ASN A 93 28.72 3.47 -19.64
C ASN A 93 30.12 2.82 -19.69
N THR A 94 31.18 3.65 -19.63
CA THR A 94 32.59 3.19 -19.66
C THR A 94 32.98 2.32 -18.46
N ASP A 95 32.26 2.43 -17.35
CA ASP A 95 32.50 1.67 -16.11
C ASP A 95 31.70 0.36 -16.09
N ASN A 96 31.13 -0.05 -17.23
CA ASN A 96 30.25 -1.21 -17.38
C ASN A 96 28.94 -1.15 -16.59
N LYS A 97 28.52 0.03 -16.12
CA LYS A 97 27.22 0.25 -15.47
C LYS A 97 26.14 0.57 -16.48
N TYR A 98 24.88 0.32 -16.11
CA TYR A 98 23.74 0.50 -16.99
C TYR A 98 22.92 1.74 -16.62
N ILE A 99 22.53 2.51 -17.63
CA ILE A 99 21.70 3.71 -17.48
C ILE A 99 20.39 3.47 -18.26
N PRO A 100 19.21 3.54 -17.60
CA PRO A 100 17.93 3.44 -18.30
C PRO A 100 17.80 4.51 -19.39
N ALA A 101 17.43 4.10 -20.59
CA ALA A 101 17.33 4.97 -21.77
C ALA A 101 15.94 5.58 -21.97
N ASN A 102 14.96 5.23 -21.12
CA ASN A 102 13.62 5.80 -21.12
C ASN A 102 12.93 5.64 -19.74
N ASP A 103 11.84 6.39 -19.56
CA ASP A 103 11.11 6.45 -18.30
C ASP A 103 10.52 5.10 -17.87
N MET A 104 10.03 4.28 -18.80
CA MET A 104 9.51 2.95 -18.48
C MET A 104 10.61 2.04 -17.92
N THR A 105 11.81 2.07 -18.51
CA THR A 105 12.97 1.31 -18.01
C THR A 105 13.40 1.84 -16.66
N GLN A 106 13.40 3.16 -16.46
CA GLN A 106 13.70 3.79 -15.17
C GLN A 106 12.73 3.31 -14.08
N GLN A 107 11.42 3.29 -14.37
CA GLN A 107 10.39 2.79 -13.46
C GLN A 107 10.59 1.32 -13.11
N MET A 108 10.84 0.45 -14.10
CA MET A 108 11.07 -0.98 -13.85
C MET A 108 12.27 -1.23 -12.95
N VAL A 109 13.39 -0.54 -13.22
CA VAL A 109 14.61 -0.62 -12.41
C VAL A 109 14.35 -0.19 -10.97
N THR A 110 13.68 0.95 -10.77
CA THR A 110 13.35 1.45 -9.44
C THR A 110 12.40 0.53 -8.69
N ILE A 111 11.36 0.01 -9.35
CA ILE A 111 10.46 -0.97 -8.75
C ILE A 111 11.25 -2.21 -8.32
N TYR A 112 12.08 -2.77 -9.20
CA TYR A 112 12.88 -3.96 -8.89
C TYR A 112 13.78 -3.71 -7.67
N ALA A 113 14.47 -2.57 -7.65
CA ALA A 113 15.33 -2.16 -6.54
C ALA A 113 14.60 -2.05 -5.20
N HIS A 114 13.39 -1.50 -5.20
CA HIS A 114 12.60 -1.42 -3.98
C HIS A 114 12.04 -2.79 -3.58
N MET A 115 11.62 -3.62 -4.54
CA MET A 115 11.11 -4.97 -4.26
C MET A 115 12.18 -5.91 -3.70
N GLN A 116 13.44 -5.85 -4.17
CA GLN A 116 14.53 -6.61 -3.54
C GLN A 116 14.76 -6.19 -2.08
N ASN A 117 14.69 -4.88 -1.80
CA ASN A 117 14.87 -4.35 -0.45
C ASN A 117 13.68 -4.72 0.45
N LEU A 118 12.46 -4.74 -0.10
CA LEU A 118 11.26 -5.14 0.61
C LEU A 118 11.23 -6.66 0.87
N ALA A 119 11.75 -7.48 -0.05
CA ALA A 119 11.94 -8.91 0.19
C ALA A 119 12.90 -9.17 1.35
N GLN A 120 14.04 -8.46 1.39
CA GLN A 120 14.96 -8.55 2.54
C GLN A 120 14.30 -8.04 3.83
N LEU A 121 13.50 -6.97 3.74
CA LEU A 121 12.78 -6.44 4.88
C LEU A 121 11.74 -7.45 5.40
N ASP A 122 11.05 -8.19 4.53
CA ASP A 122 10.15 -9.26 4.95
C ASP A 122 10.91 -10.34 5.75
N GLU A 123 12.13 -10.70 5.35
CA GLU A 123 12.99 -11.60 6.14
C GLU A 123 13.37 -11.01 7.50
N ASP A 124 13.87 -9.78 7.52
CA ASP A 124 14.27 -9.07 8.75
C ASP A 124 13.12 -8.96 9.77
N LEU A 125 11.88 -8.82 9.28
CA LEU A 125 10.70 -8.60 10.10
C LEU A 125 9.97 -9.91 10.49
N GLY A 126 10.48 -11.07 10.07
CA GLY A 126 9.82 -12.36 10.32
C GLY A 126 8.56 -12.59 9.49
N ALA A 127 8.41 -11.87 8.38
CA ALA A 127 7.36 -12.03 7.38
C ALA A 127 7.82 -12.86 6.14
N ALA A 128 9.00 -13.49 6.22
CA ALA A 128 9.50 -14.39 5.19
C ALA A 128 8.44 -15.46 4.83
N GLY A 129 8.22 -15.68 3.54
CA GLY A 129 7.26 -16.67 3.04
C GLY A 129 5.78 -16.25 3.11
N VAL A 130 5.44 -15.10 3.70
CA VAL A 130 4.09 -14.55 3.61
C VAL A 130 3.82 -14.10 2.17
N ASN A 131 4.74 -13.35 1.58
CA ASN A 131 4.69 -12.98 0.17
C ASN A 131 5.35 -14.02 -0.72
N HIS A 132 4.78 -14.23 -1.92
CA HIS A 132 5.40 -15.03 -2.96
C HIS A 132 6.38 -14.17 -3.76
N TRP A 133 7.48 -14.76 -4.16
CA TRP A 133 8.49 -14.13 -5.01
C TRP A 133 8.75 -15.04 -6.24
N PRO A 134 8.94 -14.47 -7.44
CA PRO A 134 8.85 -13.05 -7.78
C PRO A 134 7.43 -12.48 -7.69
N ARG A 135 7.32 -11.18 -7.46
CA ARG A 135 6.03 -10.46 -7.49
C ARG A 135 5.61 -10.15 -8.92
N ASP A 136 4.34 -10.39 -9.20
CA ASP A 136 3.73 -9.96 -10.45
C ASP A 136 3.40 -8.46 -10.38
N ILE A 137 3.97 -7.71 -11.33
CA ILE A 137 3.81 -6.26 -11.39
C ILE A 137 3.34 -5.83 -12.77
N GLY A 138 2.15 -5.23 -12.84
CA GLY A 138 1.63 -4.60 -14.05
C GLY A 138 2.10 -3.15 -14.15
N VAL A 139 2.72 -2.78 -15.27
CA VAL A 139 3.14 -1.42 -15.57
C VAL A 139 2.38 -0.88 -16.79
N GLY A 140 2.07 0.42 -16.78
CA GLY A 140 1.28 1.05 -17.83
C GLY A 140 -0.11 0.41 -17.95
N VAL A 141 -0.71 0.06 -16.80
CA VAL A 141 -2.03 -0.58 -16.72
C VAL A 141 -3.07 0.39 -17.27
N ARG A 142 -3.80 -0.05 -18.29
CA ARG A 142 -4.85 0.76 -18.91
C ARG A 142 -6.18 0.44 -18.26
N VAL A 143 -6.85 1.50 -17.81
CA VAL A 143 -8.08 1.45 -17.02
C VAL A 143 -9.08 2.32 -17.77
N ALA A 144 -10.21 1.78 -18.21
CA ALA A 144 -11.28 2.52 -18.87
C ALA A 144 -11.81 3.63 -17.96
N GLY A 145 -12.16 4.77 -18.57
CA GLY A 145 -12.29 6.02 -17.83
C GLY A 145 -10.95 6.74 -17.60
N GLY A 146 -9.82 6.13 -17.97
CA GLY A 146 -8.53 6.81 -18.03
C GLY A 146 -7.92 7.12 -16.66
N MET A 147 -8.01 6.19 -15.71
CA MET A 147 -7.36 6.35 -14.40
C MET A 147 -5.85 6.56 -14.58
N LYS A 148 -5.32 7.58 -13.92
CA LYS A 148 -3.91 7.96 -13.94
C LYS A 148 -3.45 8.34 -12.54
N ASN A 149 -2.15 8.40 -12.34
CA ASN A 149 -1.52 8.84 -11.09
C ASN A 149 -2.00 8.02 -9.88
N ASN A 150 -2.03 6.69 -10.04
CA ASN A 150 -2.37 5.80 -8.95
C ASN A 150 -1.52 4.52 -8.97
N ALA A 151 -1.48 3.82 -7.85
CA ALA A 151 -1.05 2.44 -7.73
C ALA A 151 -2.04 1.71 -6.82
N PHE A 152 -2.08 0.39 -6.91
CA PHE A 152 -2.84 -0.43 -5.99
C PHE A 152 -2.36 -1.88 -6.04
N TYR A 153 -2.50 -2.57 -4.92
CA TYR A 153 -2.40 -4.03 -4.82
C TYR A 153 -3.79 -4.69 -4.96
N ASP A 154 -3.88 -5.74 -5.78
CA ASP A 154 -5.06 -6.62 -5.87
C ASP A 154 -4.74 -7.99 -5.25
N GLY A 155 -5.40 -8.30 -4.14
CA GLY A 155 -5.22 -9.54 -3.39
C GLY A 155 -5.73 -10.80 -4.10
N LYS A 156 -6.70 -10.69 -5.02
CA LYS A 156 -7.24 -11.86 -5.74
C LYS A 156 -6.20 -12.43 -6.70
N ILE A 157 -5.48 -11.55 -7.39
CA ILE A 157 -4.44 -11.91 -8.37
C ILE A 157 -3.02 -11.83 -7.80
N ASP A 158 -2.88 -11.39 -6.54
CA ASP A 158 -1.62 -11.19 -5.82
C ASP A 158 -0.60 -10.31 -6.54
N ALA A 159 -1.07 -9.22 -7.17
CA ALA A 159 -0.25 -8.36 -8.03
C ALA A 159 -0.33 -6.87 -7.68
N MET A 160 0.75 -6.15 -7.96
CA MET A 160 0.81 -4.68 -7.86
C MET A 160 0.61 -4.07 -9.24
N LEU A 161 -0.19 -3.01 -9.32
CA LEU A 161 -0.64 -2.44 -10.58
C LEU A 161 -0.37 -0.93 -10.60
N PHE A 162 0.42 -0.50 -11.57
CA PHE A 162 0.82 0.90 -11.76
C PHE A 162 0.17 1.45 -13.03
N VAL A 163 -0.73 2.41 -12.85
CA VAL A 163 -1.35 3.12 -13.98
C VAL A 163 -0.42 4.24 -14.48
N PRO A 164 -0.59 4.73 -15.72
CA PRO A 164 0.19 5.84 -16.23
C PRO A 164 0.18 7.06 -15.30
N TYR A 165 1.34 7.70 -15.18
CA TYR A 165 1.53 8.92 -14.42
C TYR A 165 1.74 10.08 -15.39
N ASP A 166 1.01 11.18 -15.23
CA ASP A 166 1.02 12.33 -16.15
C ASP A 166 1.17 13.70 -15.46
N LYS A 167 1.47 13.70 -14.17
CA LYS A 167 1.82 14.92 -13.42
C LYS A 167 3.32 15.22 -13.53
N ALA A 168 3.70 16.44 -13.15
CA ALA A 168 5.10 16.88 -13.15
C ALA A 168 5.89 16.41 -11.91
N ASP A 169 5.20 15.96 -10.86
CA ASP A 169 5.84 15.50 -9.62
C ASP A 169 6.46 14.10 -9.78
N LEU A 170 6.98 13.51 -8.70
CA LEU A 170 7.65 12.22 -8.75
C LEU A 170 6.67 11.10 -9.18
N PRO A 171 6.96 10.33 -10.25
CA PRO A 171 6.10 9.23 -10.65
C PRO A 171 5.88 8.22 -9.52
N ILE A 172 4.65 7.75 -9.35
CA ILE A 172 4.29 6.82 -8.26
C ILE A 172 5.13 5.54 -8.30
N ALA A 173 5.39 5.00 -9.49
CA ALA A 173 6.25 3.83 -9.70
C ALA A 173 7.70 4.03 -9.22
N VAL A 174 8.14 5.27 -9.05
CA VAL A 174 9.48 5.63 -8.56
C VAL A 174 9.48 5.89 -7.04
N ASN A 175 8.31 6.09 -6.45
CA ASN A 175 8.19 6.47 -5.05
C ASN A 175 8.31 5.25 -4.12
N GLY A 176 9.49 5.04 -3.53
CA GLY A 176 9.76 3.92 -2.64
C GLY A 176 8.80 3.80 -1.45
N GLY A 177 8.25 4.93 -0.97
CA GLY A 177 7.26 4.92 0.12
C GLY A 177 5.91 4.38 -0.34
N ILE A 178 5.46 4.73 -1.55
CA ILE A 178 4.24 4.17 -2.14
C ILE A 178 4.44 2.70 -2.47
N LEU A 179 5.61 2.30 -2.98
CA LEU A 179 5.91 0.89 -3.22
C LEU A 179 5.86 0.05 -1.95
N ALA A 180 6.41 0.57 -0.84
CA ALA A 180 6.33 -0.08 0.47
C ALA A 180 4.88 -0.12 1.02
N HIS A 181 4.09 0.93 0.79
CA HIS A 181 2.66 0.99 1.11
C HIS A 181 1.88 -0.12 0.38
N GLU A 182 2.02 -0.20 -0.95
CA GLU A 182 1.36 -1.24 -1.76
C GLU A 182 1.82 -2.65 -1.39
N HIS A 183 3.11 -2.82 -1.07
CA HIS A 183 3.65 -4.10 -0.59
C HIS A 183 2.99 -4.53 0.72
N PHE A 184 2.76 -3.60 1.65
CA PHE A 184 2.11 -3.93 2.91
C PHE A 184 0.66 -4.42 2.73
N HIS A 185 -0.09 -3.87 1.78
CA HIS A 185 -1.44 -4.38 1.48
C HIS A 185 -1.44 -5.88 1.18
N SER A 186 -0.37 -6.40 0.57
CA SER A 186 -0.17 -7.83 0.35
C SER A 186 0.04 -8.62 1.64
N LEU A 187 0.85 -8.11 2.56
CA LEU A 187 1.05 -8.73 3.87
C LEU A 187 -0.27 -8.76 4.66
N PHE A 188 -0.96 -7.63 4.74
CA PHE A 188 -2.24 -7.52 5.43
C PHE A 188 -3.31 -8.42 4.79
N TYR A 189 -3.39 -8.47 3.47
CA TYR A 189 -4.30 -9.35 2.78
C TYR A 189 -4.06 -10.82 3.15
N LYS A 190 -2.81 -11.29 3.14
CA LYS A 190 -2.50 -12.70 3.39
C LYS A 190 -2.64 -13.08 4.87
N LEU A 191 -2.24 -12.19 5.78
CA LEU A 191 -2.27 -12.43 7.22
C LEU A 191 -3.67 -12.25 7.82
N VAL A 192 -4.49 -11.36 7.24
CA VAL A 192 -5.79 -10.98 7.80
C VAL A 192 -6.95 -11.35 6.87
N ILE A 193 -7.01 -10.77 5.68
CA ILE A 193 -8.23 -10.80 4.84
C ILE A 193 -8.48 -12.17 4.21
N LYS A 194 -7.46 -12.77 3.56
CA LYS A 194 -7.58 -14.01 2.78
C LYS A 194 -8.07 -15.18 3.63
N SER A 195 -7.56 -15.32 4.85
CA SER A 195 -7.99 -16.39 5.75
C SER A 195 -9.37 -16.12 6.36
N ALA A 196 -9.72 -14.86 6.66
CA ALA A 196 -11.06 -14.49 7.13
C ALA A 196 -12.16 -14.74 6.07
N ALA A 197 -11.84 -14.55 4.78
CA ALA A 197 -12.76 -14.75 3.67
C ALA A 197 -13.16 -16.23 3.45
N SER A 198 -12.37 -17.18 3.94
CA SER A 198 -12.61 -18.62 3.74
C SER A 198 -13.69 -19.23 4.66
N GLY A 199 -14.25 -18.47 5.60
CA GLY A 199 -15.22 -19.00 6.57
C GLY A 199 -16.19 -18.02 7.24
N SER A 200 -16.36 -16.79 6.73
CA SER A 200 -17.19 -15.77 7.41
C SER A 200 -18.06 -14.89 6.49
N THR A 201 -19.03 -14.21 7.09
CA THR A 201 -19.87 -13.14 6.51
C THR A 201 -19.08 -11.92 5.99
N LEU A 202 -17.75 -11.94 6.08
CA LEU A 202 -16.85 -10.94 5.50
C LEU A 202 -16.57 -11.17 4.01
N SER A 203 -17.29 -12.08 3.36
CA SER A 203 -17.21 -12.29 1.89
C SER A 203 -17.40 -10.98 1.10
N ASP A 204 -18.13 -10.01 1.63
CA ASP A 204 -18.35 -8.69 1.02
C ASP A 204 -17.21 -7.68 1.28
N VAL A 205 -16.35 -7.93 2.27
CA VAL A 205 -15.02 -7.26 2.39
C VAL A 205 -14.05 -7.89 1.37
N GLY A 206 -14.52 -8.89 0.62
CA GLY A 206 -13.81 -9.71 -0.33
C GLY A 206 -13.21 -8.93 -1.47
N THR A 207 -11.89 -8.83 -1.42
CA THR A 207 -10.94 -9.02 -2.52
C THR A 207 -9.54 -8.54 -2.12
N GLY A 208 -9.37 -7.94 -0.95
CA GLY A 208 -8.08 -7.43 -0.49
C GLY A 208 -7.63 -6.15 -1.18
N SER A 209 -8.22 -5.82 -2.33
CA SER A 209 -8.11 -4.52 -2.95
C SER A 209 -8.88 -3.52 -2.10
N ILE A 210 -8.14 -2.64 -1.43
CA ILE A 210 -8.74 -1.53 -0.72
C ILE A 210 -9.43 -0.59 -1.72
N HIS A 211 -8.80 -0.33 -2.86
CA HIS A 211 -9.39 0.47 -3.92
C HIS A 211 -10.63 -0.23 -4.48
N ASP A 212 -11.59 0.54 -4.99
CA ASP A 212 -12.84 0.01 -5.54
C ASP A 212 -12.53 -0.95 -6.70
N ARG A 213 -12.37 -2.23 -6.37
CA ARG A 213 -11.92 -3.26 -7.28
C ARG A 213 -12.91 -3.44 -8.40
N GLN A 214 -14.20 -3.31 -8.11
CA GLN A 214 -15.21 -3.44 -9.14
C GLN A 214 -15.11 -2.28 -10.13
N SER A 215 -14.99 -1.04 -9.65
CA SER A 215 -14.72 0.10 -10.54
C SER A 215 -13.42 -0.10 -11.32
N PHE A 216 -12.39 -0.64 -10.69
CA PHE A 216 -11.13 -0.95 -11.35
C PHE A 216 -11.24 -2.05 -12.41
N LEU A 217 -11.90 -3.17 -12.13
CA LEU A 217 -12.11 -4.27 -13.07
C LEU A 217 -13.03 -3.87 -14.23
N ASN A 218 -14.13 -3.20 -13.91
CA ASN A 218 -15.03 -2.62 -14.90
C ASN A 218 -14.25 -1.70 -15.82
N ALA A 219 -13.39 -0.88 -15.24
CA ALA A 219 -12.53 -0.02 -16.00
C ALA A 219 -11.50 -0.82 -16.82
N MET A 220 -10.84 -1.85 -16.28
CA MET A 220 -9.93 -2.68 -17.06
C MET A 220 -10.60 -3.47 -18.21
N GLY A 221 -11.93 -3.41 -18.33
CA GLY A 221 -12.68 -4.20 -19.31
C GLY A 221 -12.59 -5.69 -19.01
N VAL A 222 -12.32 -6.05 -17.75
CA VAL A 222 -12.34 -7.44 -17.29
C VAL A 222 -13.80 -7.82 -17.13
N VAL A 223 -14.33 -8.49 -18.15
CA VAL A 223 -15.59 -9.23 -18.02
C VAL A 223 -15.26 -10.40 -17.10
N ASP A 224 -15.73 -10.35 -15.85
CA ASP A 224 -15.57 -11.46 -14.92
C ASP A 224 -16.30 -12.66 -15.53
N SER A 225 -15.54 -13.63 -16.05
CA SER A 225 -16.09 -14.83 -16.71
C SER A 225 -16.76 -15.78 -15.72
N SER A 226 -16.73 -15.50 -14.40
CA SER A 226 -17.59 -16.17 -13.43
C SER A 226 -19.00 -15.57 -13.33
N LEU A 227 -19.31 -14.53 -14.12
CA LEU A 227 -20.68 -14.16 -14.44
C LEU A 227 -21.19 -15.16 -15.48
N ASP A 228 -22.27 -15.86 -15.13
CA ASP A 228 -22.86 -16.99 -15.85
C ASP A 228 -22.85 -16.82 -17.40
N ALA A 229 -22.63 -17.94 -18.11
CA ALA A 229 -22.50 -18.03 -19.57
C ALA A 229 -23.68 -17.45 -20.38
N ASP A 230 -24.76 -17.08 -19.70
CA ASP A 230 -25.97 -16.50 -20.30
C ASP A 230 -25.84 -15.00 -20.55
N GLY A 231 -24.76 -14.33 -20.13
CA GLY A 231 -24.54 -12.90 -20.41
C GLY A 231 -25.55 -11.96 -19.75
N GLU A 232 -26.55 -12.51 -19.04
CA GLU A 232 -27.40 -11.76 -18.14
C GLU A 232 -26.58 -11.46 -16.89
N MET A 233 -26.10 -10.23 -16.84
CA MET A 233 -25.77 -9.55 -15.60
C MET A 233 -26.97 -9.78 -14.68
N ARG A 234 -26.93 -10.76 -13.76
CA ARG A 234 -27.98 -10.97 -12.76
C ARG A 234 -28.31 -9.60 -12.25
N THR A 235 -29.50 -9.13 -12.60
CA THR A 235 -29.91 -7.76 -12.36
C THR A 235 -29.79 -7.58 -10.87
N ARG A 236 -28.68 -6.92 -10.50
CA ARG A 236 -28.54 -6.04 -9.36
C ARG A 236 -29.95 -5.54 -9.10
N VAL A 237 -30.58 -6.06 -8.03
CA VAL A 237 -31.97 -5.80 -7.64
C VAL A 237 -32.34 -4.45 -8.20
N GLU A 238 -33.15 -4.43 -9.26
CA GLU A 238 -33.61 -3.18 -9.82
C GLU A 238 -34.30 -2.48 -8.67
N ILE A 239 -33.62 -1.46 -8.12
CA ILE A 239 -34.22 -0.53 -7.19
C ILE A 239 -35.12 0.30 -8.11
N GLY A 240 -36.26 -0.29 -8.45
CA GLY A 240 -37.38 0.44 -9.01
C GLY A 240 -37.66 1.61 -8.09
N ASP A 241 -37.81 2.78 -8.71
CA ASP A 241 -38.30 4.03 -8.17
C ASP A 241 -37.94 4.29 -6.70
N VAL A 242 -36.98 5.21 -6.48
CA VAL A 242 -36.70 5.79 -5.16
C VAL A 242 -38.03 6.11 -4.49
N PRO A 243 -38.45 5.34 -3.47
CA PRO A 243 -39.71 5.62 -2.81
C PRO A 243 -39.55 6.99 -2.16
N THR A 244 -40.48 7.90 -2.44
CA THR A 244 -40.57 9.21 -1.77
C THR A 244 -40.86 9.07 -0.26
N ALA A 245 -41.13 7.85 0.20
CA ALA A 245 -41.17 7.50 1.62
C ALA A 245 -39.76 7.44 2.19
N ARG A 246 -39.53 8.13 3.31
CA ARG A 246 -38.27 8.06 4.09
C ARG A 246 -37.80 6.60 4.17
N PRO A 247 -36.58 6.26 3.73
CA PRO A 247 -36.15 4.88 3.73
C PRO A 247 -36.19 4.34 5.15
N ALA A 248 -36.79 3.15 5.32
CA ALA A 248 -36.75 2.44 6.59
C ALA A 248 -35.31 2.37 7.10
N ALA A 249 -35.10 2.55 8.40
CA ALA A 249 -33.77 2.49 9.01
C ALA A 249 -33.01 1.25 8.53
N LEU A 250 -31.72 1.40 8.22
CA LEU A 250 -30.90 0.27 7.80
C LEU A 250 -30.99 -0.86 8.82
N SER A 251 -31.12 -2.10 8.34
CA SER A 251 -30.95 -3.27 9.19
C SER A 251 -29.59 -3.22 9.87
N GLU A 252 -29.51 -3.62 11.15
CA GLU A 252 -28.26 -3.65 11.91
C GLU A 252 -27.16 -4.43 11.19
N ARG A 253 -27.50 -5.54 10.52
CA ARG A 253 -26.58 -6.31 9.68
C ARG A 253 -25.86 -5.45 8.62
N ARG A 254 -26.59 -4.58 7.92
CA ARG A 254 -25.99 -3.68 6.92
C ARG A 254 -25.08 -2.64 7.57
N VAL A 255 -25.47 -2.08 8.71
CA VAL A 255 -24.63 -1.14 9.47
C VAL A 255 -23.34 -1.82 9.93
N LYS A 256 -23.41 -3.05 10.46
CA LYS A 256 -22.25 -3.87 10.81
C LYS A 256 -21.34 -4.14 9.61
N ASN A 257 -21.90 -4.46 8.44
CA ASN A 257 -21.10 -4.69 7.23
C ASN A 257 -20.34 -3.42 6.78
N TYR A 258 -21.02 -2.26 6.72
CA TYR A 258 -20.36 -1.01 6.35
C TYR A 258 -19.31 -0.57 7.37
N TYR A 259 -19.60 -0.76 8.66
CA TYR A 259 -18.65 -0.53 9.74
C TYR A 259 -17.40 -1.40 9.55
N ALA A 260 -17.57 -2.71 9.44
CA ALA A 260 -16.49 -3.68 9.33
C ALA A 260 -15.62 -3.40 8.10
N THR A 261 -16.26 -3.10 6.97
CA THR A 261 -15.57 -2.75 5.72
C THR A 261 -14.72 -1.50 5.88
N ALA A 262 -15.31 -0.41 6.42
CA ALA A 262 -14.59 0.85 6.58
C ALA A 262 -13.46 0.74 7.61
N PHE A 263 -13.67 0.00 8.70
CA PHE A 263 -12.65 -0.26 9.71
C PHE A 263 -11.48 -1.06 9.14
N MET A 264 -11.75 -2.21 8.52
CA MET A 264 -10.72 -3.08 7.94
C MET A 264 -9.92 -2.37 6.86
N ARG A 265 -10.62 -1.62 6.00
CA ARG A 265 -10.01 -0.78 4.97
C ARG A 265 -9.11 0.28 5.59
N GLY A 266 -9.63 1.01 6.57
CA GLY A 266 -8.89 2.08 7.23
C GLY A 266 -7.66 1.56 7.96
N LEU A 267 -7.76 0.45 8.69
CA LEU A 267 -6.61 -0.15 9.36
C LEU A 267 -5.54 -0.58 8.35
N ASN A 268 -5.94 -1.23 7.24
CA ASN A 268 -5.00 -1.64 6.19
C ASN A 268 -4.30 -0.42 5.54
N GLU A 269 -5.03 0.64 5.19
CA GLU A 269 -4.45 1.91 4.72
C GLU A 269 -3.49 2.54 5.71
N GLY A 270 -3.86 2.58 6.99
CA GLY A 270 -3.04 3.22 8.03
C GLY A 270 -1.74 2.48 8.31
N LEU A 271 -1.80 1.15 8.37
CA LEU A 271 -0.60 0.35 8.55
C LEU A 271 0.28 0.36 7.28
N ALA A 272 -0.31 0.47 6.09
CA ALA A 272 0.42 0.69 4.84
C ALA A 272 1.12 2.07 4.81
N ASP A 273 0.46 3.12 5.28
CA ASP A 273 1.07 4.46 5.45
C ASP A 273 2.23 4.44 6.44
N PHE A 274 2.06 3.74 7.56
CA PHE A 274 3.17 3.48 8.48
C PHE A 274 4.32 2.73 7.78
N TRP A 275 4.02 1.74 6.94
CA TRP A 275 5.05 0.99 6.20
C TRP A 275 5.83 1.88 5.24
N GLY A 276 5.15 2.75 4.49
CA GLY A 276 5.79 3.73 3.60
C GLY A 276 6.71 4.70 4.33
N TRP A 277 6.27 5.19 5.51
CA TRP A 277 7.11 6.02 6.38
C TRP A 277 8.26 5.24 7.01
N MET A 278 8.02 4.03 7.51
CA MET A 278 9.05 3.18 8.11
C MET A 278 10.20 2.95 7.12
N TYR A 279 9.83 2.65 5.87
CA TYR A 279 10.74 2.35 4.79
C TYR A 279 11.57 3.57 4.34
N THR A 280 10.95 4.75 4.21
CA THR A 280 11.62 5.95 3.65
C THR A 280 12.13 6.93 4.70
N GLY A 281 11.53 6.93 5.88
CA GLY A 281 11.67 7.97 6.89
C GLY A 281 10.96 9.28 6.61
N ASP A 282 10.29 9.42 5.46
CA ASP A 282 9.60 10.64 5.07
C ASP A 282 8.12 10.60 5.51
N PRO A 283 7.69 11.44 6.47
CA PRO A 283 6.29 11.48 6.90
C PRO A 283 5.33 12.06 5.86
N ASP A 284 5.85 12.66 4.78
CA ASP A 284 5.10 13.21 3.66
C ASP A 284 5.33 12.42 2.36
N PHE A 285 5.80 11.15 2.43
CA PHE A 285 6.24 10.39 1.25
C PHE A 285 5.23 10.35 0.10
N ILE A 286 3.91 10.33 0.41
CA ILE A 286 2.84 10.35 -0.60
C ILE A 286 2.79 11.71 -1.32
N ALA A 287 3.01 12.80 -0.61
CA ALA A 287 2.91 14.16 -1.14
C ALA A 287 3.96 14.45 -2.22
N THR A 288 5.07 13.70 -2.26
CA THR A 288 6.07 13.80 -3.33
C THR A 288 5.53 13.39 -4.70
N SER A 289 4.53 12.51 -4.74
CA SER A 289 3.85 12.08 -5.97
C SER A 289 2.43 12.65 -6.09
N LEU A 290 1.78 12.94 -4.96
CA LEU A 290 0.41 13.41 -4.90
C LEU A 290 0.30 14.58 -3.90
N PRO A 291 0.76 15.80 -4.27
CA PRO A 291 0.79 16.94 -3.35
C PRO A 291 -0.57 17.28 -2.71
N SER A 292 -1.68 17.03 -3.41
CA SER A 292 -3.04 17.24 -2.90
C SER A 292 -3.39 16.37 -1.70
N GLU A 293 -2.74 15.21 -1.55
CA GLU A 293 -2.98 14.27 -0.45
C GLU A 293 -2.27 14.67 0.85
N LYS A 294 -1.34 15.63 0.80
CA LYS A 294 -0.52 16.03 1.95
C LYS A 294 -1.35 16.38 3.19
N VAL A 295 -2.44 17.14 3.00
CA VAL A 295 -3.31 17.59 4.11
C VAL A 295 -3.92 16.40 4.85
N ASN A 296 -4.31 15.36 4.12
CA ASN A 296 -5.06 14.23 4.69
C ASN A 296 -4.17 13.06 5.11
N ARG A 297 -2.98 12.92 4.50
CA ARG A 297 -2.12 11.73 4.65
C ARG A 297 -0.74 12.00 5.25
N THR A 298 -0.43 13.25 5.63
CA THR A 298 0.81 13.52 6.35
C THR A 298 0.85 12.79 7.70
N LEU A 299 2.00 12.21 8.02
CA LEU A 299 2.28 11.63 9.35
C LEU A 299 3.00 12.62 10.28
N LYS A 300 3.16 13.88 9.87
CA LYS A 300 3.63 14.94 10.76
C LYS A 300 2.56 15.22 11.82
N TYR A 301 3.05 15.44 13.03
CA TYR A 301 2.23 15.87 14.16
C TYR A 301 2.47 17.35 14.43
N SER A 302 1.41 18.09 14.75
CA SER A 302 1.50 19.40 15.40
C SER A 302 0.74 19.31 16.73
N ALA A 303 1.17 20.08 17.73
CA ALA A 303 0.45 20.17 19.00
C ALA A 303 -1.02 20.62 18.83
N GLU A 304 -1.33 21.30 17.72
CA GLU A 304 -2.67 21.74 17.34
C GLU A 304 -3.52 20.59 16.73
N THR A 305 -2.87 19.58 16.16
CA THR A 305 -3.53 18.38 15.67
C THR A 305 -3.63 17.33 16.78
N ASN A 306 -4.47 17.61 17.79
CA ASN A 306 -4.86 16.71 18.90
C ASN A 306 -5.24 15.25 18.51
N GLY A 307 -5.29 14.92 17.23
CA GLY A 307 -5.66 13.61 16.70
C GLY A 307 -4.61 12.50 16.79
N ALA A 308 -3.37 12.75 17.23
CA ALA A 308 -2.40 11.65 17.41
C ALA A 308 -2.61 10.81 18.67
N LEU A 309 -3.53 11.23 19.55
CA LEU A 309 -3.83 10.54 20.80
C LEU A 309 -5.20 9.85 20.81
N ALA A 310 -5.98 9.93 19.72
CA ALA A 310 -7.30 9.31 19.69
C ALA A 310 -7.61 8.71 18.30
N LEU A 311 -8.04 7.46 18.29
CA LEU A 311 -8.63 6.84 17.12
C LEU A 311 -10.07 7.35 16.93
N ILE A 312 -10.74 6.94 15.86
CA ILE A 312 -12.17 7.23 15.70
C ILE A 312 -12.96 6.36 16.68
N PRO A 313 -13.80 6.93 17.57
CA PRO A 313 -14.60 6.13 18.48
C PRO A 313 -15.58 5.21 17.75
N MET A 314 -15.84 4.02 18.31
CA MET A 314 -16.77 3.05 17.74
C MET A 314 -18.14 3.65 17.44
N GLY A 315 -18.68 4.47 18.34
CA GLY A 315 -19.98 5.12 18.16
C GLY A 315 -20.02 6.06 16.96
N GLN A 316 -18.93 6.79 16.69
CA GLN A 316 -18.83 7.68 15.54
C GLN A 316 -18.81 6.89 14.23
N LEU A 317 -18.02 5.82 14.15
CA LEU A 317 -17.96 4.98 12.95
C LEU A 317 -19.28 4.22 12.71
N ARG A 318 -19.94 3.74 13.76
CA ARG A 318 -21.29 3.14 13.67
C ARG A 318 -22.31 4.16 13.17
N SER A 319 -22.25 5.40 13.68
CA SER A 319 -23.16 6.47 13.25
C SER A 319 -22.95 6.78 11.77
N ALA A 320 -21.69 6.93 11.33
CA ALA A 320 -21.34 7.10 9.92
C ALA A 320 -21.88 5.97 9.03
N ALA A 321 -21.71 4.71 9.43
CA ALA A 321 -22.23 3.55 8.72
C ALA A 321 -23.76 3.52 8.61
N SER A 322 -24.46 4.14 9.57
CA SER A 322 -25.94 4.23 9.57
C SER A 322 -26.50 5.32 8.64
N LEU A 323 -25.66 6.24 8.15
CA LEU A 323 -26.09 7.36 7.30
C LEU A 323 -26.44 6.95 5.87
N TYR A 324 -26.29 5.69 5.47
CA TYR A 324 -26.53 5.21 4.09
C TYR A 324 -27.84 5.73 3.47
N ASN A 325 -28.93 5.71 4.23
CA ASN A 325 -30.25 6.14 3.76
C ASN A 325 -30.35 7.66 3.46
N GLN A 326 -29.33 8.44 3.80
CA GLN A 326 -29.25 9.89 3.59
C GLN A 326 -28.48 10.27 2.32
N TYR A 327 -27.86 9.29 1.65
CA TYR A 327 -26.99 9.52 0.50
C TYR A 327 -27.40 8.64 -0.69
N ALA A 328 -27.13 9.11 -1.90
CA ALA A 328 -27.03 8.19 -3.03
C ALA A 328 -25.87 7.21 -2.78
N LYS A 329 -25.99 5.95 -3.24
CA LYS A 329 -24.98 4.91 -2.98
C LYS A 329 -23.56 5.36 -3.31
N ALA A 330 -23.35 6.02 -4.45
CA ALA A 330 -22.03 6.48 -4.89
C ALA A 330 -21.42 7.53 -3.94
N ASP A 331 -22.25 8.45 -3.44
CA ASP A 331 -21.82 9.47 -2.48
C ASP A 331 -21.52 8.85 -1.11
N PHE A 332 -22.33 7.87 -0.68
CA PHE A 332 -22.07 7.11 0.53
C PHE A 332 -20.76 6.32 0.45
N ASP A 333 -20.51 5.63 -0.67
CA ASP A 333 -19.28 4.87 -0.87
C ASP A 333 -18.06 5.81 -0.82
N LYS A 334 -18.15 7.00 -1.44
CA LYS A 334 -17.11 8.04 -1.35
C LYS A 334 -16.93 8.57 0.07
N TYR A 335 -18.03 8.77 0.80
CA TYR A 335 -18.00 9.19 2.21
C TYR A 335 -17.32 8.14 3.10
N MET A 336 -17.70 6.87 2.98
CA MET A 336 -17.10 5.77 3.75
C MET A 336 -15.63 5.53 3.35
N LEU A 337 -15.27 5.79 2.09
CA LEU A 337 -13.87 5.82 1.66
C LEU A 337 -13.09 6.93 2.37
N GLY A 338 -13.60 8.16 2.38
CA GLY A 338 -12.99 9.26 3.14
C GLY A 338 -12.84 8.93 4.63
N MET A 339 -13.84 8.26 5.21
CA MET A 339 -13.78 7.76 6.59
C MET A 339 -12.66 6.73 6.77
N ALA A 340 -12.51 5.77 5.86
CA ALA A 340 -11.44 4.77 5.90
C ALA A 340 -10.05 5.43 5.88
N TYR A 341 -9.81 6.41 5.00
CA TYR A 341 -8.55 7.16 5.02
C TYR A 341 -8.33 7.92 6.34
N ASN A 342 -9.38 8.50 6.93
CA ASN A 342 -9.26 9.17 8.23
C ASN A 342 -8.86 8.18 9.35
N ILE A 343 -9.48 6.99 9.37
CA ILE A 343 -9.10 5.89 10.27
C ILE A 343 -7.63 5.53 10.06
N GLY A 344 -7.23 5.31 8.81
CA GLY A 344 -5.88 4.92 8.46
C GLY A 344 -4.83 5.92 8.89
N THR A 345 -4.98 7.19 8.54
CA THR A 345 -4.03 8.24 8.93
C THR A 345 -3.87 8.32 10.44
N ARG A 346 -4.94 8.13 11.23
CA ARG A 346 -4.83 8.11 12.71
C ARG A 346 -4.02 6.93 13.21
N TYR A 347 -4.26 5.72 12.71
CA TYR A 347 -3.45 4.56 13.07
C TYR A 347 -1.98 4.74 12.67
N ALA A 348 -1.72 5.22 11.46
CA ALA A 348 -0.36 5.49 10.99
C ALA A 348 0.40 6.44 11.93
N ARG A 349 -0.27 7.51 12.38
CA ARG A 349 0.28 8.48 13.34
C ARG A 349 0.50 7.86 14.72
N VAL A 350 -0.43 7.02 15.20
CA VAL A 350 -0.25 6.29 16.46
C VAL A 350 0.97 5.37 16.39
N MET A 351 1.11 4.60 15.31
CA MET A 351 2.26 3.69 15.15
C MET A 351 3.58 4.46 15.05
N LYS A 352 3.62 5.56 14.28
CA LYS A 352 4.79 6.43 14.20
C LYS A 352 5.15 7.02 15.57
N LYS A 353 4.18 7.49 16.35
CA LYS A 353 4.44 8.07 17.67
C LYS A 353 4.87 7.00 18.68
N LEU A 354 4.29 5.79 18.62
CA LEU A 354 4.78 4.64 19.37
C LEU A 354 6.25 4.36 19.05
N THR A 355 6.66 4.41 17.77
CA THR A 355 8.07 4.24 17.38
C THR A 355 8.98 5.27 18.05
N GLU A 356 8.57 6.55 18.08
CA GLU A 356 9.35 7.61 18.72
C GLU A 356 9.47 7.40 20.24
N VAL A 357 8.35 7.10 20.91
CA VAL A 357 8.31 6.83 22.36
C VAL A 357 9.18 5.62 22.71
N SER A 358 9.08 4.55 21.91
CA SER A 358 9.85 3.32 22.13
C SER A 358 11.35 3.55 21.89
N ALA A 359 11.71 4.35 20.88
CA ALA A 359 13.10 4.65 20.57
C ALA A 359 13.77 5.41 21.71
N GLU A 360 13.09 6.44 22.23
CA GLU A 360 13.54 7.22 23.37
C GLU A 360 13.62 6.36 24.65
N ALA A 361 12.54 5.67 25.01
CA ALA A 361 12.46 4.90 26.24
C ALA A 361 13.44 3.71 26.27
N ARG A 362 13.73 3.11 25.12
CA ARG A 362 14.71 2.02 24.99
C ARG A 362 16.12 2.50 24.66
N SER A 363 16.33 3.80 24.43
CA SER A 363 17.61 4.36 23.96
C SER A 363 18.16 3.68 22.69
N VAL A 364 17.27 3.40 21.73
CA VAL A 364 17.59 2.74 20.45
C VAL A 364 17.49 3.75 19.31
N ASP A 365 18.32 3.58 18.28
CA ASP A 365 18.23 4.38 17.05
C ASP A 365 16.82 4.33 16.43
N ALA A 366 16.35 5.49 15.95
CA ALA A 366 15.00 5.63 15.44
C ALA A 366 14.74 4.74 14.21
N LEU A 367 15.72 4.52 13.33
CA LEU A 367 15.55 3.63 12.17
C LEU A 367 15.42 2.17 12.61
N ALA A 368 16.25 1.74 13.55
CA ALA A 368 16.15 0.40 14.14
C ALA A 368 14.77 0.19 14.81
N MET A 369 14.28 1.18 15.54
CA MET A 369 12.99 1.09 16.23
C MET A 369 11.79 1.03 15.28
N ARG A 370 11.87 1.64 14.08
CA ARG A 370 10.82 1.47 13.08
C ARG A 370 10.67 0.00 12.66
N LYS A 371 11.79 -0.72 12.50
CA LYS A 371 11.77 -2.16 12.20
C LYS A 371 11.19 -2.97 13.35
N GLU A 372 11.52 -2.64 14.60
CA GLU A 372 10.95 -3.33 15.77
C GLU A 372 9.43 -3.13 15.88
N VAL A 373 8.93 -1.90 15.73
CA VAL A 373 7.48 -1.66 15.70
C VAL A 373 6.81 -2.39 14.52
N ALA A 374 7.45 -2.44 13.36
CA ALA A 374 6.94 -3.22 12.23
C ALA A 374 6.84 -4.73 12.54
N LYS A 375 7.81 -5.30 13.27
CA LYS A 375 7.73 -6.69 13.78
C LYS A 375 6.54 -6.88 14.71
N TRP A 376 6.31 -5.94 15.63
CA TRP A 376 5.18 -6.01 16.57
C TRP A 376 3.84 -5.98 15.83
N ILE A 377 3.73 -5.14 14.79
CA ILE A 377 2.57 -5.11 13.90
C ILE A 377 2.37 -6.46 13.21
N ILE A 378 3.38 -7.01 12.53
CA ILE A 378 3.26 -8.32 11.85
C ILE A 378 2.83 -9.43 12.81
N LYS A 379 3.41 -9.45 14.01
CA LYS A 379 3.07 -10.42 15.06
C LYS A 379 1.64 -10.25 15.58
N SER A 380 1.08 -9.04 15.58
CA SER A 380 -0.27 -8.79 16.07
C SER A 380 -1.37 -9.08 15.04
N LEU A 381 -1.06 -9.05 13.73
CA LEU A 381 -2.05 -9.23 12.66
C LEU A 381 -2.85 -10.55 12.72
N PRO A 382 -2.26 -11.72 13.01
CA PRO A 382 -3.03 -12.96 13.16
C PRO A 382 -4.03 -12.91 14.33
N THR A 383 -3.59 -12.40 15.49
CA THR A 383 -4.46 -12.21 16.67
C THR A 383 -5.58 -11.22 16.37
N PHE A 384 -5.25 -10.12 15.69
CA PHE A 384 -6.24 -9.14 15.25
C PHE A 384 -7.31 -9.77 14.37
N LYS A 385 -6.92 -10.59 13.39
CA LYS A 385 -7.86 -11.28 12.50
C LYS A 385 -8.86 -12.12 13.29
N ASP A 386 -8.37 -12.95 14.20
CA ASP A 386 -9.21 -13.88 14.97
C ASP A 386 -10.17 -13.09 15.89
N ASP A 387 -9.65 -12.06 16.55
CA ASP A 387 -10.41 -11.19 17.44
C ASP A 387 -11.45 -10.33 16.69
N PHE A 388 -11.10 -9.86 15.50
CA PHE A 388 -11.99 -9.12 14.61
C PHE A 388 -13.16 -9.98 14.12
N ALA A 389 -12.86 -11.22 13.69
CA ALA A 389 -13.88 -12.17 13.25
C ALA A 389 -14.87 -12.50 14.38
N LYS A 390 -14.36 -12.74 15.60
CA LYS A 390 -15.18 -12.98 16.79
C LYS A 390 -16.05 -11.78 17.15
N SER A 391 -15.44 -10.61 17.32
CA SER A 391 -16.15 -9.41 17.79
C SER A 391 -17.17 -8.89 16.77
N SER A 392 -16.90 -9.06 15.47
CA SER A 392 -17.82 -8.64 14.40
C SER A 392 -19.05 -9.56 14.28
N ALA A 393 -18.95 -10.81 14.73
CA ALA A 393 -20.11 -11.70 14.80
C ALA A 393 -21.08 -11.23 15.90
N ASP A 394 -20.54 -10.89 17.07
CA ASP A 394 -21.34 -10.55 18.25
C ASP A 394 -21.74 -9.07 18.31
N GLY A 395 -20.98 -8.18 17.67
CA GLY A 395 -21.14 -6.74 17.83
C GLY A 395 -20.38 -5.90 16.80
N PHE A 396 -19.72 -4.85 17.29
CA PHE A 396 -18.84 -3.98 16.53
C PHE A 396 -17.44 -4.10 17.15
N TYR A 397 -16.42 -4.33 16.34
CA TYR A 397 -15.03 -4.38 16.83
C TYR A 397 -14.58 -3.00 17.30
N ALA A 398 -14.16 -2.84 18.55
CA ALA A 398 -13.76 -1.53 19.06
C ALA A 398 -12.42 -1.10 18.43
N PRO A 399 -12.25 0.15 17.95
CA PRO A 399 -10.99 0.58 17.36
C PRO A 399 -9.78 0.47 18.28
N SER A 400 -9.94 0.76 19.58
CA SER A 400 -8.89 0.56 20.59
C SER A 400 -8.44 -0.90 20.75
N GLN A 401 -9.29 -1.88 20.42
CA GLN A 401 -9.00 -3.30 20.61
C GLN A 401 -7.82 -3.77 19.75
N TYR A 402 -7.57 -3.14 18.59
CA TYR A 402 -6.34 -3.40 17.83
C TYR A 402 -5.09 -2.95 18.60
N ILE A 403 -5.16 -1.83 19.31
CA ILE A 403 -4.06 -1.33 20.15
C ILE A 403 -3.79 -2.30 21.31
N GLU A 404 -4.82 -2.90 21.88
CA GLU A 404 -4.68 -3.95 22.89
C GLU A 404 -3.99 -5.21 22.33
N ASN A 405 -4.37 -5.63 21.12
CA ASN A 405 -3.73 -6.74 20.44
C ASN A 405 -2.27 -6.45 20.07
N LEU A 406 -1.96 -5.21 19.68
CA LEU A 406 -0.59 -4.77 19.45
C LEU A 406 0.24 -4.77 20.74
N ALA A 407 -0.29 -4.27 21.84
CA ALA A 407 0.43 -4.23 23.12
C ALA A 407 0.87 -5.63 23.59
N LYS A 408 0.03 -6.66 23.37
CA LYS A 408 0.38 -8.06 23.64
C LYS A 408 1.55 -8.57 22.80
N ALA A 409 1.84 -7.94 21.66
CA ALA A 409 2.94 -8.30 20.78
C ALA A 409 4.28 -7.65 21.18
N ILE A 410 4.25 -6.59 22.00
CA ILE A 410 5.43 -5.84 22.45
C ILE A 410 6.13 -6.60 23.59
N PRO A 411 7.35 -7.11 23.38
CA PRO A 411 8.11 -7.75 24.45
C PRO A 411 8.63 -6.70 25.43
N ASP A 412 8.57 -7.03 26.72
CA ASP A 412 9.12 -6.24 27.82
C ASP A 412 8.72 -4.76 27.73
N MET A 413 7.42 -4.51 27.51
CA MET A 413 6.89 -3.17 27.33
C MET A 413 7.24 -2.31 28.54
N ASN A 414 7.87 -1.16 28.30
CA ASN A 414 8.27 -0.25 29.38
C ASN A 414 7.11 0.68 29.78
N LYS A 415 7.31 1.43 30.86
CA LYS A 415 6.31 2.35 31.40
C LYS A 415 5.83 3.38 30.36
N ALA A 416 6.74 4.02 29.64
CA ALA A 416 6.41 5.07 28.68
C ALA A 416 5.62 4.52 27.48
N GLU A 417 5.98 3.34 26.99
CA GLU A 417 5.23 2.62 25.95
C GLU A 417 3.82 2.28 26.43
N CYS A 418 3.70 1.71 27.63
CA CYS A 418 2.41 1.37 28.21
C CYS A 418 1.54 2.63 28.39
N GLU A 419 2.06 3.68 29.00
CA GLU A 419 1.33 4.93 29.27
C GLU A 419 0.86 5.58 27.98
N TYR A 420 1.69 5.53 26.93
CA TYR A 420 1.31 6.02 25.62
C TYR A 420 0.11 5.24 25.04
N LEU A 421 0.17 3.90 25.04
CA LEU A 421 -0.90 3.06 24.48
C LEU A 421 -2.19 3.16 25.30
N VAL A 422 -2.09 3.19 26.64
CA VAL A 422 -3.22 3.45 27.54
C VAL A 422 -3.84 4.81 27.25
N GLY A 423 -3.02 5.84 27.04
CA GLY A 423 -3.48 7.17 26.64
C GLY A 423 -4.26 7.15 25.33
N VAL A 424 -3.82 6.39 24.33
CA VAL A 424 -4.53 6.23 23.06
C VAL A 424 -5.90 5.55 23.26
N ILE A 425 -5.96 4.49 24.07
CA ILE A 425 -7.20 3.75 24.35
C ILE A 425 -8.20 4.64 25.11
N ASN A 426 -7.77 5.24 26.22
CA ASN A 426 -8.63 6.04 27.10
C ASN A 426 -9.16 7.31 26.43
N ASN A 427 -8.46 7.83 25.41
CA ASN A 427 -8.94 8.97 24.61
C ASN A 427 -9.80 8.55 23.40
N THR A 428 -9.86 7.26 23.08
CA THR A 428 -10.63 6.72 21.93
C THR A 428 -12.02 6.29 22.34
N ASP A 429 -12.15 5.62 23.48
CA ASP A 429 -13.43 5.12 23.97
C ASP A 429 -13.52 5.19 25.50
N SER A 430 -14.65 4.74 26.03
CA SER A 430 -14.94 4.78 27.47
C SER A 430 -14.20 3.72 28.29
N SER A 431 -13.41 2.85 27.65
CA SER A 431 -12.63 1.84 28.37
C SER A 431 -11.58 2.56 29.20
N LYS A 432 -11.56 2.28 30.51
CA LYS A 432 -10.52 2.79 31.39
C LYS A 432 -9.45 1.72 31.52
N ARG A 433 -8.34 1.95 30.83
CA ARG A 433 -7.12 1.16 30.99
C ARG A 433 -6.14 1.89 31.91
N ALA A 434 -5.32 1.11 32.60
CA ALA A 434 -4.21 1.58 33.41
C ALA A 434 -2.96 0.76 33.10
N CYS A 435 -1.79 1.32 33.41
CA CYS A 435 -0.54 0.57 33.38
C CYS A 435 -0.29 -0.07 34.74
N SER A 436 -0.05 -1.38 34.74
CA SER A 436 0.33 -2.15 35.92
C SER A 436 1.73 -2.72 35.71
N GLU A 437 2.56 -2.59 36.74
CA GLU A 437 3.89 -3.19 36.79
C GLU A 437 3.77 -4.71 36.98
N ASP A 438 4.49 -5.47 36.16
CA ASP A 438 4.58 -6.92 36.19
C ASP A 438 6.06 -7.33 36.12
N GLY A 439 6.69 -7.44 37.29
CA GLY A 439 8.13 -7.58 37.41
C GLY A 439 8.86 -6.35 36.86
N ASN A 440 9.73 -6.54 35.87
CA ASN A 440 10.46 -5.44 35.21
C ASN A 440 9.75 -4.91 33.96
N THR A 441 8.49 -5.29 33.74
CA THR A 441 7.71 -4.97 32.55
C THR A 441 6.40 -4.30 32.94
N PHE A 442 5.73 -3.68 31.98
CA PHE A 442 4.42 -3.07 32.18
C PHE A 442 3.39 -3.75 31.28
N LYS A 443 2.18 -3.91 31.80
CA LYS A 443 1.02 -4.41 31.05
C LYS A 443 -0.15 -3.46 31.19
N MET A 444 -0.99 -3.43 30.17
CA MET A 444 -2.27 -2.74 30.23
C MET A 444 -3.28 -3.61 30.98
N VAL A 445 -3.93 -3.04 31.98
CA VAL A 445 -4.99 -3.68 32.77
C VAL A 445 -6.25 -2.81 32.78
N GLU A 446 -7.38 -3.36 33.20
CA GLU A 446 -8.56 -2.57 33.53
C GLU A 446 -8.27 -1.68 34.74
N ALA A 447 -8.64 -0.40 34.66
CA ALA A 447 -8.56 0.49 35.80
C ALA A 447 -9.72 0.17 36.75
N GLU A 448 -9.42 0.08 38.05
CA GLU A 448 -10.40 -0.15 39.13
C GLU A 448 -11.39 1.02 39.31
#